data_AF-A0A7C2U666-F1
#
_entry.id   AF-A0A7C2U666-F1
#
_cell.length_a   1.000
_cell.length_b   1.000
_cell.length_c   1.000
_cell.angle_alpha   90.00
_cell.angle_beta   90.00
_cell.angle_gamma   90.00
#
_symmetry.space_group_name_H-M   'P 1'
#
loop_
_entity.id
_entity.type
_entity.pdbx_description
1 polymer ?
#
loop_
_entity_poly.entity_id
_entity_poly.type
_entity_poly.pdbx_seq_one_letter_code
_entity_poly.pdbx_strand_id
1 'polypeptide(L)'
;MTSETTEQKQSTKDFYSFTTTRPVAIFMIVIAVCVFGMVSYDQLALNLMPDISYPSLTVRTEYPGTAPEEVETTISRPIEQELGVVSNLVSISSISKAGFSDIILEFTWDTDMSAAVQDVREKLDQVFLPPETKKPLILRYDPTLDPILRLGLYGEMSLFAQRYIAEEEIKRELETLDGVAAVKVRGGLEEEIRVELNERQLVLLGLNIQEVNQRLAQENINLAGGNLKEGQTEYLVRTLNEFRNENEIENLVIGRRQGVDIRLKDVGTVTRTNKEREVITRVNGKESVEIEIYKEADANIVTVAAAVKDRIFGTAEQQAFVANLKKRAAEPARQNGEAKPAEKKDAKDGQGKGDAAAAQAMLMKRMTNFMAYQLPPNTGIELLSDQSTFIKSAVDEVKGTAIMGGILAIVVLYIFLRRVWNTIIVAIAIPISVIATFGPMFMFDVTMNIMSLGGLALGIGMLVDNSIVVLESIHRLREEGHDIVTACVRGTSIVGGAVLASTLTTVAVFFPIVFVKGIAGQIFGDMALTVVFSLLASLAVALFVVPMLASRGIKDEYLADIRGRFSDQHILRLSIIDDFKNFKARREEQHASVPGFVAGASCDLAARSLSTW
;
A
#
# COMPACT_ATOMS: atom_id res chain seq x y z
N MET A 1 -22.40 5.65 58.80
CA MET A 1 -22.64 5.36 57.37
C MET A 1 -22.99 6.61 56.54
N THR A 2 -22.74 7.83 57.01
CA THR A 2 -23.06 9.08 56.26
C THR A 2 -21.84 9.96 55.93
N SER A 3 -20.62 9.59 56.36
CA SER A 3 -19.40 10.36 56.09
C SER A 3 -18.72 9.98 54.76
N GLU A 4 -18.75 8.70 54.37
CA GLU A 4 -18.04 8.21 53.16
C GLU A 4 -18.61 8.76 51.84
N THR A 5 -19.91 9.05 51.78
CA THR A 5 -20.54 9.62 50.57
C THR A 5 -20.23 11.11 50.35
N THR A 6 -19.76 11.82 51.38
CA THR A 6 -19.47 13.26 51.29
C THR A 6 -18.02 13.50 50.83
N GLU A 7 -17.06 12.68 51.29
CA GLU A 7 -15.66 12.75 50.83
C GLU A 7 -15.49 12.36 49.37
N GLN A 8 -16.19 11.32 48.90
CA GLN A 8 -16.16 10.94 47.48
C GLN A 8 -16.71 12.07 46.59
N LYS A 9 -17.82 12.71 46.98
CA LYS A 9 -18.40 13.85 46.23
C LYS A 9 -17.51 15.10 46.21
N GLN A 10 -16.67 15.30 47.23
CA GLN A 10 -15.74 16.42 47.31
C GLN A 10 -14.53 16.18 46.39
N SER A 11 -13.96 14.97 46.41
CA SER A 11 -12.81 14.58 45.58
C SER A 11 -13.12 14.62 44.07
N THR A 12 -14.33 14.21 43.65
CA THR A 12 -14.72 14.30 42.24
C THR A 12 -14.95 15.74 41.76
N LYS A 13 -15.40 16.64 42.65
CA LYS A 13 -15.51 18.08 42.35
C LYS A 13 -14.13 18.69 42.08
N ASP A 14 -13.11 18.27 42.84
CA ASP A 14 -11.74 18.78 42.68
C ASP A 14 -11.12 18.33 41.35
N PHE A 15 -11.36 17.09 40.92
CA PHE A 15 -10.83 16.56 39.66
C PHE A 15 -11.34 17.33 38.43
N TYR A 16 -12.65 17.59 38.35
CA TYR A 16 -13.23 18.36 37.22
C TYR A 16 -13.02 19.86 37.36
N SER A 17 -12.76 20.40 38.56
CA SER A 17 -12.41 21.82 38.74
C SER A 17 -11.09 22.18 38.06
N PHE A 18 -10.17 21.20 37.96
CA PHE A 18 -8.91 21.36 37.24
C PHE A 18 -9.13 21.75 35.78
N THR A 19 -10.22 21.26 35.17
CA THR A 19 -10.45 21.45 33.73
C THR A 19 -10.81 22.87 33.33
N THR A 20 -11.33 23.63 34.28
CA THR A 20 -11.78 25.01 34.09
C THR A 20 -10.84 26.03 34.74
N THR A 21 -10.12 25.66 35.81
CA THR A 21 -9.18 26.56 36.50
C THR A 21 -7.83 26.70 35.81
N ARG A 22 -7.37 25.69 35.06
CA ARG A 22 -6.09 25.73 34.32
C ARG A 22 -6.26 25.53 32.81
N PRO A 23 -6.95 26.45 32.10
CA PRO A 23 -7.27 26.29 30.69
C PRO A 23 -6.03 26.29 29.79
N VAL A 24 -4.96 27.00 30.16
CA VAL A 24 -3.70 27.00 29.40
C VAL A 24 -3.01 25.64 29.48
N ALA A 25 -3.02 24.98 30.65
CA ALA A 25 -2.39 23.68 30.81
C ALA A 25 -3.10 22.60 29.97
N ILE A 26 -4.44 22.59 29.98
CA ILE A 26 -5.20 21.64 29.14
C ILE A 26 -5.00 21.93 27.66
N PHE A 27 -5.02 23.20 27.27
CA PHE A 27 -4.76 23.56 25.88
C PHE A 27 -3.37 23.10 25.42
N MET A 28 -2.34 23.24 26.26
CA MET A 28 -0.99 22.70 25.97
C MET A 28 -0.98 21.17 25.86
N ILE A 29 -1.69 20.45 26.74
CA ILE A 29 -1.81 18.99 26.66
C ILE A 29 -2.53 18.57 25.38
N VAL A 30 -3.62 19.23 25.01
CA VAL A 30 -4.36 18.97 23.78
C VAL A 30 -3.48 19.21 22.57
N ILE A 31 -2.72 20.31 22.53
CA ILE A 31 -1.75 20.56 21.45
C ILE A 31 -0.71 19.45 21.40
N ALA A 32 -0.15 19.05 22.55
CA ALA A 32 0.85 17.98 22.59
C ALA A 32 0.28 16.66 22.05
N VAL A 33 -0.94 16.29 22.43
CA VAL A 33 -1.64 15.10 21.93
C VAL A 33 -1.96 15.22 20.45
N CYS A 34 -2.40 16.39 19.97
CA CYS A 34 -2.65 16.62 18.55
C CYS A 34 -1.38 16.56 17.72
N VAL A 35 -0.28 17.15 18.19
CA VAL A 35 1.03 17.08 17.51
C VAL A 35 1.53 15.64 17.48
N PHE A 36 1.47 14.93 18.61
CA PHE A 36 1.85 13.53 18.68
C PHE A 36 1.00 12.68 17.73
N GLY A 37 -0.33 12.83 17.76
CA GLY A 37 -1.24 12.13 16.86
C GLY A 37 -1.01 12.45 15.39
N MET A 38 -0.66 13.70 15.06
CA MET A 38 -0.35 14.10 13.68
C MET A 38 0.99 13.52 13.20
N VAL A 39 2.02 13.51 14.05
CA VAL A 39 3.30 12.85 13.74
C VAL A 39 3.12 11.34 13.61
N SER A 40 2.31 10.73 14.47
CA SER A 40 1.95 9.31 14.37
C SER A 40 1.20 9.00 13.07
N TYR A 41 0.25 9.84 12.66
CA TYR A 41 -0.46 9.70 11.39
C TYR A 41 0.48 9.64 10.19
N ASP A 42 1.52 10.47 10.18
CA ASP A 42 2.50 10.51 9.08
C ASP A 42 3.45 9.30 9.07
N GLN A 43 3.68 8.66 10.22
CA GLN A 43 4.57 7.50 10.35
C GLN A 43 3.86 6.14 10.21
N LEU A 44 2.54 6.09 10.36
CA LEU A 44 1.80 4.84 10.26
C LEU A 44 1.85 4.29 8.83
N ALA A 45 2.26 3.02 8.70
CA ALA A 45 2.28 2.32 7.43
C ALA A 45 0.86 2.21 6.84
N LEU A 46 0.73 2.45 5.54
CA LEU A 46 -0.52 2.36 4.81
C LEU A 46 -0.55 1.04 4.02
N ASN A 47 -1.34 0.09 4.53
CA ASN A 47 -1.48 -1.25 4.00
C ASN A 47 -2.90 -1.50 3.50
N LEU A 48 -3.07 -2.48 2.61
CA LEU A 48 -4.39 -2.87 2.12
C LEU A 48 -5.17 -3.63 3.20
N MET A 49 -4.50 -4.63 3.76
CA MET A 49 -4.98 -5.52 4.80
C MET A 49 -4.01 -5.45 5.99
N PRO A 50 -4.46 -5.84 7.19
CA PRO A 50 -3.53 -6.08 8.30
C PRO A 50 -2.50 -7.16 7.91
N ASP A 51 -1.36 -7.15 8.59
CA ASP A 51 -0.28 -8.10 8.33
C ASP A 51 -0.69 -9.49 8.84
N ILE A 52 -1.14 -10.35 7.92
CA ILE A 52 -1.56 -11.73 8.20
C ILE A 52 -0.34 -12.64 7.99
N SER A 53 0.21 -13.16 9.08
CA SER A 53 1.19 -14.24 9.00
C SER A 53 0.43 -15.55 8.77
N TYR A 54 0.36 -16.00 7.53
CA TYR A 54 -0.20 -17.32 7.23
C TYR A 54 0.69 -18.39 7.89
N PRO A 55 0.14 -19.23 8.78
CA PRO A 55 0.92 -20.20 9.54
C PRO A 55 1.23 -21.41 8.64
N SER A 56 1.95 -21.20 7.54
CA SER A 56 2.28 -22.25 6.57
C SER A 56 3.76 -22.22 6.18
N LEU A 57 4.38 -23.39 6.20
CA LEU A 57 5.75 -23.60 5.74
C LEU A 57 5.75 -24.59 4.59
N THR A 58 6.45 -24.26 3.50
CA THR A 58 6.68 -25.19 2.40
C THR A 58 8.12 -25.67 2.44
N VAL A 59 8.33 -26.97 2.58
CA VAL A 59 9.64 -27.61 2.43
C VAL A 59 9.75 -28.10 1.00
N ARG A 60 10.56 -27.42 0.19
CA ARG A 60 10.83 -27.78 -1.20
C ARG A 60 12.14 -28.55 -1.31
N THR A 61 12.10 -29.73 -1.90
CA THR A 61 13.29 -30.56 -2.16
C THR A 61 13.38 -30.87 -3.65
N GLU A 62 14.51 -30.54 -4.27
CA GLU A 62 14.75 -30.81 -5.70
C GLU A 62 15.51 -32.12 -5.89
N TYR A 63 15.02 -32.98 -6.78
CA TYR A 63 15.66 -34.22 -7.21
C TYR A 63 15.56 -34.36 -8.73
N PRO A 64 16.46 -33.70 -9.47
CA PRO A 64 16.34 -33.53 -10.92
C PRO A 64 16.34 -34.85 -11.69
N GLY A 65 15.51 -34.94 -12.74
CA GLY A 65 15.48 -36.11 -13.62
C GLY A 65 14.67 -37.31 -13.11
N THR A 66 14.01 -37.18 -11.95
CA THR A 66 13.26 -38.26 -11.30
C THR A 66 11.76 -38.22 -11.60
N ALA A 67 11.14 -39.40 -11.73
CA ALA A 67 9.70 -39.54 -11.92
C ALA A 67 8.90 -39.21 -10.64
N PRO A 68 7.66 -38.69 -10.74
CA PRO A 68 6.87 -38.30 -9.56
C PRO A 68 6.70 -39.38 -8.49
N GLU A 69 6.54 -40.65 -8.90
CA GLU A 69 6.36 -41.78 -7.98
C GLU A 69 7.64 -42.11 -7.19
N GLU A 70 8.79 -41.97 -7.82
CA GLU A 70 10.09 -42.17 -7.16
C GLU A 70 10.42 -41.00 -6.23
N VAL A 71 10.06 -39.76 -6.61
CA VAL A 71 10.11 -38.59 -5.72
C VAL A 71 9.20 -38.79 -4.51
N GLU A 72 7.99 -39.30 -4.69
CA GLU A 72 7.06 -39.55 -3.58
C GLU A 72 7.63 -40.56 -2.59
N THR A 73 8.12 -41.70 -3.09
CA THR A 73 8.59 -42.80 -2.25
C THR A 73 9.94 -42.52 -1.59
N THR A 74 10.84 -41.82 -2.28
CA THR A 74 12.23 -41.61 -1.82
C THR A 74 12.41 -40.30 -1.05
N ILE A 75 11.56 -39.29 -1.30
CA ILE A 75 11.70 -37.94 -0.71
C ILE A 75 10.45 -37.55 0.05
N SER A 76 9.29 -37.49 -0.60
CA SER A 76 8.08 -36.92 0.01
C SER A 76 7.66 -37.72 1.24
N ARG A 77 7.55 -39.04 1.15
CA ARG A 77 7.12 -39.90 2.26
C ARG A 77 8.08 -39.87 3.46
N PRO A 78 9.42 -40.04 3.30
CA PRO A 78 10.33 -39.95 4.44
C PRO A 78 10.30 -38.59 5.14
N ILE A 79 10.27 -37.50 4.38
CA ILE A 79 10.21 -36.15 4.97
C ILE A 79 8.85 -35.93 5.66
N GLU A 80 7.74 -36.36 5.04
CA GLU A 80 6.40 -36.24 5.62
C GLU A 80 6.27 -37.00 6.95
N GLN A 81 6.86 -38.20 7.05
CA GLN A 81 6.87 -39.00 8.27
C GLN A 81 7.61 -38.31 9.43
N GLU A 82 8.76 -37.69 9.15
CA GLU A 82 9.55 -37.00 10.16
C GLU A 82 8.95 -35.64 10.55
N LEU A 83 8.39 -34.91 9.58
CA LEU A 83 7.75 -33.61 9.81
C LEU A 83 6.35 -33.73 10.42
N GLY A 84 5.68 -34.89 10.31
CA GLY A 84 4.38 -35.15 10.92
C GLY A 84 4.36 -35.09 12.45
N VAL A 85 5.54 -35.07 13.10
CA VAL A 85 5.69 -35.02 14.56
C VAL A 85 5.98 -33.59 15.06
N VAL A 86 6.01 -32.59 14.17
CA VAL A 86 6.27 -31.20 14.56
C VAL A 86 5.10 -30.63 15.37
N SER A 87 5.42 -29.83 16.39
CA SER A 87 4.43 -29.24 17.29
C SER A 87 3.52 -28.24 16.58
N ASN A 88 2.26 -28.18 17.01
CA ASN A 88 1.22 -27.26 16.49
C ASN A 88 0.89 -27.40 14.99
N LEU A 89 1.26 -28.54 14.39
CA LEU A 89 0.88 -28.90 13.02
C LEU A 89 -0.60 -29.30 12.96
N VAL A 90 -1.36 -28.65 12.08
CA VAL A 90 -2.79 -28.89 11.82
C VAL A 90 -2.96 -29.87 10.66
N SER A 91 -2.24 -29.61 9.57
CA SER A 91 -2.29 -30.46 8.38
C SER A 91 -0.92 -30.52 7.72
N ILE A 92 -0.66 -31.64 7.04
CA ILE A 92 0.50 -31.83 6.20
C ILE A 92 0.00 -32.36 4.85
N SER A 93 0.50 -31.79 3.78
CA SER A 93 0.21 -32.25 2.43
C SER A 93 1.47 -32.24 1.60
N SER A 94 1.63 -33.25 0.73
CA SER A 94 2.77 -33.38 -0.15
C SER A 94 2.32 -33.36 -1.61
N ILE A 95 3.07 -32.65 -2.45
CA ILE A 95 2.87 -32.56 -3.89
C ILE A 95 4.16 -33.02 -4.56
N SER A 96 4.13 -34.21 -5.12
CA SER A 96 5.26 -34.79 -5.85
C SER A 96 5.09 -34.52 -7.35
N LYS A 97 6.06 -33.84 -7.96
CA LYS A 97 6.13 -33.64 -9.43
C LYS A 97 7.46 -34.16 -9.96
N ALA A 98 7.59 -34.23 -11.27
CA ALA A 98 8.84 -34.66 -11.88
C ALA A 98 9.94 -33.66 -11.50
N GLY A 99 11.01 -34.15 -10.86
CA GLY A 99 12.14 -33.32 -10.45
C GLY A 99 12.04 -32.65 -9.07
N PHE A 100 10.88 -32.63 -8.41
CA PHE A 100 10.71 -31.91 -7.13
C PHE A 100 9.57 -32.40 -6.25
N SER A 101 9.77 -32.26 -4.94
CA SER A 101 8.80 -32.52 -3.86
C SER A 101 8.52 -31.23 -3.10
N ASP A 102 7.24 -30.86 -3.00
CA ASP A 102 6.76 -29.76 -2.17
C ASP A 102 5.94 -30.33 -1.01
N ILE A 103 6.39 -30.11 0.22
CA ILE A 103 5.66 -30.51 1.44
C ILE A 103 5.16 -29.24 2.12
N ILE A 104 3.85 -29.10 2.20
CA ILE A 104 3.17 -27.96 2.79
C ILE A 104 2.70 -28.35 4.18
N LEU A 105 3.25 -27.67 5.17
CA LEU A 105 2.90 -27.78 6.58
C LEU A 105 1.98 -26.62 6.93
N GLU A 106 0.80 -26.91 7.46
CA GLU A 106 -0.11 -25.91 8.02
C GLU A 106 -0.08 -25.99 9.53
N PHE A 107 0.22 -24.89 10.19
CA PHE A 107 0.28 -24.76 11.64
C PHE A 107 -0.94 -24.03 12.18
N THR A 108 -1.12 -24.10 13.50
CA THR A 108 -2.11 -23.25 14.16
C THR A 108 -1.69 -21.77 14.09
N TRP A 109 -2.67 -20.87 13.96
CA TRP A 109 -2.46 -19.42 13.78
C TRP A 109 -1.64 -18.72 14.88
N ASP A 110 -1.56 -19.28 16.08
CA ASP A 110 -0.80 -18.72 17.21
C ASP A 110 0.64 -19.24 17.29
N THR A 111 1.07 -20.02 16.30
CA THR A 111 2.41 -20.64 16.31
C THR A 111 3.46 -19.61 15.92
N ASP A 112 4.53 -19.50 16.71
CA ASP A 112 5.70 -18.72 16.31
C ASP A 112 6.39 -19.40 15.13
N MET A 113 6.33 -18.77 13.96
CA MET A 113 6.90 -19.31 12.73
C MET A 113 8.43 -19.38 12.74
N SER A 114 9.10 -18.58 13.57
CA SER A 114 10.54 -18.66 13.75
C SER A 114 10.94 -19.89 14.54
N ALA A 115 10.19 -20.20 15.61
CA ALA A 115 10.32 -21.46 16.32
C ALA A 115 9.94 -22.66 15.44
N ALA A 116 8.82 -22.58 14.71
CA ALA A 116 8.36 -23.66 13.83
C ALA A 116 9.38 -23.98 12.72
N VAL A 117 10.02 -22.97 12.11
CA VAL A 117 11.10 -23.21 11.13
C VAL A 117 12.30 -23.90 11.77
N GLN A 118 12.64 -23.55 13.01
CA GLN A 118 13.74 -24.19 13.72
C GLN A 118 13.42 -25.66 14.00
N ASP A 119 12.20 -25.94 14.50
CA ASP A 119 11.72 -27.30 14.75
C ASP A 119 11.69 -28.13 13.46
N VAL A 120 11.13 -27.58 12.37
CA VAL A 120 11.10 -28.23 11.05
C VAL A 120 12.50 -28.54 10.56
N ARG A 121 13.45 -27.59 10.71
CA ARG A 121 14.85 -27.80 10.30
C ARG A 121 15.50 -28.92 11.10
N GLU A 122 15.34 -28.94 12.42
CA GLU A 122 15.92 -29.97 13.28
C GLU A 122 15.41 -31.37 12.92
N LYS A 123 14.13 -31.50 12.57
CA LYS A 123 13.55 -32.76 12.09
C LYS A 123 14.03 -33.13 10.70
N LEU A 124 14.12 -32.16 9.81
CA LEU A 124 14.56 -32.37 8.43
C LEU A 124 16.02 -32.82 8.35
N ASP A 125 16.88 -32.29 9.22
CA ASP A 125 18.30 -32.67 9.31
C ASP A 125 18.50 -34.13 9.75
N GLN A 126 17.47 -34.79 10.30
CA GLN A 126 17.51 -36.21 10.70
C GLN A 126 17.13 -37.15 9.54
N VAL A 127 16.53 -36.63 8.46
CA VAL A 127 16.07 -37.43 7.33
C VAL A 127 17.25 -37.77 6.43
N PHE A 128 17.42 -39.05 6.12
CA PHE A 128 18.41 -39.49 5.13
C PHE A 128 17.87 -39.29 3.71
N LEU A 129 18.43 -38.33 2.98
CA LEU A 129 18.09 -38.08 1.58
C LEU A 129 19.16 -38.65 0.63
N PRO A 130 18.79 -39.09 -0.59
CA PRO A 130 19.76 -39.53 -1.60
C PRO A 130 20.79 -38.45 -1.90
N PRO A 131 22.06 -38.81 -2.20
CA PRO A 131 23.15 -37.85 -2.39
C PRO A 131 22.98 -36.94 -3.62
N GLU A 132 22.14 -37.33 -4.58
CA GLU A 132 21.82 -36.54 -5.78
C GLU A 132 20.75 -35.46 -5.52
N THR A 133 20.13 -35.45 -4.34
CA THR A 133 19.15 -34.43 -3.96
C THR A 133 19.81 -33.11 -3.59
N LYS A 134 19.19 -32.00 -4.00
CA LYS A 134 19.58 -30.69 -3.45
C LYS A 134 19.07 -30.55 -2.02
N LYS A 135 19.76 -29.73 -1.23
CA LYS A 135 19.34 -29.45 0.14
C LYS A 135 17.90 -28.91 0.15
N PRO A 136 17.02 -29.43 1.03
CA PRO A 136 15.67 -28.90 1.18
C PRO A 136 15.68 -27.41 1.54
N LEU A 137 14.79 -26.66 0.91
CA LEU A 137 14.58 -25.24 1.15
C LEU A 137 13.28 -25.06 1.94
N ILE A 138 13.37 -24.44 3.11
CA ILE A 138 12.20 -24.06 3.91
C ILE A 138 11.75 -22.68 3.45
N LEU A 139 10.62 -22.63 2.78
CA LEU A 139 9.99 -21.43 2.26
C LEU A 139 8.82 -21.04 3.17
N ARG A 140 8.77 -19.78 3.60
CA ARG A 140 7.60 -19.21 4.27
C ARG A 140 6.69 -18.61 3.22
N TYR A 141 5.39 -18.82 3.36
CA TYR A 141 4.44 -18.02 2.61
C TYR A 141 4.31 -16.66 3.28
N ASP A 142 4.61 -15.60 2.52
CA ASP A 142 4.54 -14.23 3.00
C ASP A 142 3.79 -13.37 1.96
N PRO A 143 2.59 -12.86 2.27
CA PRO A 143 1.82 -12.04 1.34
C PRO A 143 2.49 -10.68 1.06
N THR A 144 3.45 -10.24 1.89
CA THR A 144 4.23 -9.04 1.63
C THR A 144 5.23 -9.22 0.49
N LEU A 145 5.54 -10.48 0.11
CA LEU A 145 6.32 -10.82 -1.06
C LEU A 145 5.50 -10.76 -2.35
N ASP A 146 4.23 -10.33 -2.33
CA ASP A 146 3.49 -10.06 -3.57
C ASP A 146 3.93 -8.71 -4.18
N PRO A 147 4.01 -8.61 -5.52
CA PRO A 147 4.45 -7.37 -6.15
C PRO A 147 3.38 -6.29 -6.02
N ILE A 148 3.81 -5.07 -5.70
CA ILE A 148 2.94 -3.90 -5.55
C ILE A 148 2.44 -3.35 -6.90
N LEU A 149 3.26 -3.52 -7.94
CA LEU A 149 3.00 -3.10 -9.31
C LEU A 149 3.42 -4.21 -10.26
N ARG A 150 2.57 -4.44 -11.27
CA ARG A 150 2.88 -5.33 -12.40
C ARG A 150 2.74 -4.55 -13.69
N LEU A 151 3.77 -4.60 -14.52
CA LEU A 151 3.83 -3.91 -15.81
C LEU A 151 3.97 -4.93 -16.92
N GLY A 152 3.27 -4.71 -18.03
CA GLY A 152 3.38 -5.50 -19.24
C GLY A 152 4.12 -4.72 -20.30
N LEU A 153 5.28 -5.23 -20.72
CA LEU A 153 5.99 -4.74 -21.89
C LEU A 153 5.60 -5.58 -23.10
N TYR A 154 4.99 -4.94 -24.09
CA TYR A 154 4.56 -5.59 -25.33
C TYR A 154 4.99 -4.78 -26.55
N GLY A 155 5.08 -5.44 -27.70
CA GLY A 155 5.41 -4.76 -28.95
C GLY A 155 5.60 -5.73 -30.10
N GLU A 156 5.96 -5.19 -31.26
CA GLU A 156 6.29 -5.99 -32.46
C GLU A 156 7.74 -6.52 -32.43
N MET A 157 8.55 -6.06 -31.48
CA MET A 157 9.92 -6.54 -31.27
C MET A 157 9.96 -7.99 -30.80
N SER A 158 11.10 -8.66 -31.06
CA SER A 158 11.32 -10.02 -30.60
C SER A 158 11.24 -10.11 -29.07
N LEU A 159 10.73 -11.24 -28.56
CA LEU A 159 10.66 -11.48 -27.12
C LEU A 159 12.01 -11.38 -26.41
N PHE A 160 13.09 -11.65 -27.14
CA PHE A 160 14.47 -11.43 -26.69
C PHE A 160 14.76 -9.94 -26.47
N ALA A 161 14.45 -9.09 -27.45
CA ALA A 161 14.65 -7.64 -27.32
C ALA A 161 13.77 -7.03 -26.21
N GLN A 162 12.53 -7.51 -26.07
CA GLN A 162 11.64 -7.11 -24.97
C GLN A 162 12.27 -7.45 -23.61
N ARG A 163 12.76 -8.69 -23.45
CA ARG A 163 13.41 -9.14 -22.21
C ARG A 163 14.66 -8.33 -21.91
N TYR A 164 15.51 -8.11 -22.91
CA TYR A 164 16.74 -7.34 -22.77
C TYR A 164 16.47 -5.91 -22.31
N ILE A 165 15.53 -5.20 -22.94
CA ILE A 165 15.13 -3.84 -22.52
C ILE A 165 14.56 -3.87 -21.09
N ALA A 166 13.75 -4.87 -20.76
CA ALA A 166 13.19 -5.01 -19.43
C ALA A 166 14.26 -5.23 -18.34
N GLU A 167 15.30 -6.02 -18.60
CA GLU A 167 16.35 -6.34 -17.62
C GLU A 167 17.48 -5.30 -17.54
N GLU A 168 17.94 -4.80 -18.69
CA GLU A 168 19.12 -3.94 -18.75
C GLU A 168 18.79 -2.46 -18.62
N GLU A 169 17.61 -2.03 -19.06
CA GLU A 169 17.20 -0.63 -18.97
C GLU A 169 16.16 -0.44 -17.85
N ILE A 170 14.98 -1.05 -17.97
CA ILE A 170 13.85 -0.77 -17.08
C ILE A 170 14.14 -1.23 -15.65
N LYS A 171 14.55 -2.48 -15.47
CA LYS A 171 14.84 -3.05 -14.14
C LYS A 171 15.92 -2.23 -13.42
N ARG A 172 17.05 -1.95 -14.07
CA ARG A 172 18.15 -1.19 -13.46
C ARG A 172 17.72 0.22 -13.03
N GLU A 173 16.90 0.90 -13.82
CA GLU A 173 16.39 2.21 -13.43
C GLU A 173 15.39 2.14 -12.28
N LEU A 174 14.47 1.17 -12.29
CA LEU A 174 13.45 1.05 -11.25
C LEU A 174 14.04 0.62 -9.90
N GLU A 175 15.06 -0.23 -9.88
CA GLU A 175 15.78 -0.63 -8.66
C GLU A 175 16.53 0.53 -7.98
N THR A 176 16.76 1.64 -8.68
CA THR A 176 17.38 2.83 -8.06
C THR A 176 16.40 3.76 -7.34
N LEU A 177 15.09 3.48 -7.42
CA LEU A 177 14.06 4.29 -6.78
C LEU A 177 13.95 3.95 -5.29
N ASP A 178 13.79 4.99 -4.47
CA ASP A 178 13.63 4.85 -3.02
C ASP A 178 12.35 4.05 -2.68
N GLY A 179 12.49 3.08 -1.78
CA GLY A 179 11.42 2.16 -1.39
C GLY A 179 11.14 0.99 -2.33
N VAL A 180 11.91 0.80 -3.42
CA VAL A 180 11.84 -0.39 -4.30
C VAL A 180 12.90 -1.42 -3.86
N ALA A 181 12.47 -2.60 -3.42
CA ALA A 181 13.37 -3.65 -2.95
C ALA A 181 13.95 -4.50 -4.09
N ALA A 182 13.12 -4.83 -5.08
CA ALA A 182 13.51 -5.68 -6.19
C ALA A 182 12.59 -5.49 -7.39
N VAL A 183 13.14 -5.67 -8.58
CA VAL A 183 12.35 -5.74 -9.82
C VAL A 183 12.66 -7.05 -10.53
N LYS A 184 11.63 -7.89 -10.69
CA LYS A 184 11.75 -9.19 -11.34
C LYS A 184 11.10 -9.13 -12.71
N VAL A 185 11.81 -9.66 -13.70
CA VAL A 185 11.29 -9.78 -15.06
C VAL A 185 10.82 -11.22 -15.26
N ARG A 186 9.61 -11.42 -15.78
CA ARG A 186 9.00 -12.73 -16.07
C ARG A 186 8.58 -12.84 -17.54
N GLY A 187 8.66 -14.06 -18.06
CA GLY A 187 8.42 -14.37 -19.47
C GLY A 187 9.49 -13.81 -20.41
N GLY A 188 9.18 -13.72 -21.71
CA GLY A 188 10.18 -13.43 -22.74
C GLY A 188 11.09 -14.62 -23.06
N LEU A 189 12.21 -14.33 -23.73
CA LEU A 189 13.24 -15.32 -24.04
C LEU A 189 14.55 -14.89 -23.39
N GLU A 190 15.05 -15.69 -22.47
CA GLU A 190 16.36 -15.50 -21.80
C GLU A 190 17.47 -16.06 -22.70
N GLU A 191 18.57 -15.33 -22.84
CA GLU A 191 19.71 -15.75 -23.65
C GLU A 191 20.43 -16.96 -23.03
N GLU A 192 20.71 -17.97 -23.85
CA GLU A 192 21.51 -19.13 -23.45
C GLU A 192 22.52 -19.47 -24.55
N ILE A 193 23.79 -19.65 -24.20
CA ILE A 193 24.78 -20.21 -25.11
C ILE A 193 24.74 -21.73 -24.97
N ARG A 194 24.23 -22.41 -25.99
CA ARG A 194 24.10 -23.86 -26.01
C ARG A 194 25.28 -24.49 -26.73
N VAL A 195 25.99 -25.34 -26.01
CA VAL A 195 27.08 -26.16 -26.54
C VAL A 195 26.55 -27.58 -26.78
N GLU A 196 26.30 -27.92 -28.04
CA GLU A 196 25.81 -29.24 -28.44
C GLU A 196 26.97 -30.12 -28.85
N LEU A 197 27.26 -31.15 -28.06
CA LEU A 197 28.38 -32.06 -28.27
C LEU A 197 27.98 -33.27 -29.09
N ASN A 198 28.80 -33.66 -30.06
CA ASN A 198 28.62 -34.85 -30.86
C ASN A 198 29.32 -36.05 -30.20
N GLU A 199 28.53 -36.92 -29.59
CA GLU A 199 29.02 -38.11 -28.89
C GLU A 199 29.95 -38.98 -29.74
N ARG A 200 29.65 -39.14 -31.05
CA ARG A 200 30.48 -39.95 -31.95
C ARG A 200 31.87 -39.36 -32.16
N GLN A 201 31.97 -38.03 -32.26
CA GLN A 201 33.26 -37.35 -32.43
C GLN A 201 34.08 -37.38 -31.14
N LEU A 202 33.44 -37.20 -29.99
CA LEU A 202 34.08 -37.33 -28.68
C LEU A 202 34.72 -38.72 -28.51
N VAL A 203 33.99 -39.79 -28.83
CA VAL A 203 34.49 -41.17 -28.74
C VAL A 203 35.66 -41.42 -29.71
N LEU A 204 35.57 -40.98 -30.97
CA LEU A 204 36.66 -41.12 -31.95
C LEU A 204 37.94 -40.41 -31.50
N LEU A 205 37.78 -39.21 -30.94
CA LEU A 205 38.88 -38.39 -30.45
C LEU A 205 39.38 -38.82 -29.06
N GLY A 206 38.68 -39.75 -28.41
CA GLY A 206 39.05 -40.29 -27.09
C GLY A 206 38.85 -39.28 -25.96
N LEU A 207 37.93 -38.32 -26.15
CA LEU A 207 37.60 -37.28 -25.18
C LEU A 207 36.34 -37.65 -24.39
N ASN A 208 36.33 -37.32 -23.10
CA ASN A 208 35.18 -37.49 -22.24
C ASN A 208 34.38 -36.18 -22.13
N ILE A 209 33.06 -36.25 -22.05
CA ILE A 209 32.20 -35.07 -21.81
C ILE A 209 32.57 -34.34 -20.52
N GLN A 210 33.04 -35.06 -19.49
CA GLN A 210 33.51 -34.45 -18.24
C GLN A 210 34.74 -33.57 -18.45
N GLU A 211 35.63 -33.96 -19.37
CA GLU A 211 36.81 -33.18 -19.73
C GLU A 211 36.40 -31.87 -20.42
N VAL A 212 35.41 -31.93 -21.32
CA VAL A 212 34.81 -30.74 -21.96
C VAL A 212 34.25 -29.77 -20.91
N ASN A 213 33.41 -30.28 -19.99
CA ASN A 213 32.80 -29.47 -18.93
C ASN A 213 33.85 -28.83 -18.02
N GLN A 214 34.87 -29.60 -17.62
CA GLN A 214 35.94 -29.11 -16.76
C GLN A 214 36.76 -28.01 -17.45
N ARG A 215 37.06 -28.15 -18.74
CA ARG A 215 37.80 -27.15 -19.51
C ARG A 215 37.00 -25.86 -19.72
N LEU A 216 35.70 -25.98 -20.04
CA LEU A 216 34.78 -24.84 -20.10
C LEU A 216 34.70 -24.11 -18.74
N ALA A 217 34.62 -24.85 -17.64
CA ALA A 217 34.56 -24.27 -16.30
C ALA A 217 35.87 -23.59 -15.89
N GLN A 218 37.04 -24.12 -16.29
CA GLN A 218 38.36 -23.54 -15.99
C GLN A 218 38.64 -22.23 -16.73
N GLU A 219 38.14 -22.10 -17.96
CA GLU A 219 38.34 -20.89 -18.77
C GLU A 219 37.45 -19.73 -18.33
N ASN A 220 36.41 -19.99 -17.53
CA ASN A 220 35.47 -18.98 -17.04
C ASN A 220 35.76 -18.53 -15.60
N ILE A 221 37.03 -18.54 -15.17
CA ILE A 221 37.44 -18.16 -13.80
C ILE A 221 38.41 -16.97 -13.83
N ASN A 222 37.95 -15.82 -13.30
CA ASN A 222 38.79 -14.65 -13.05
C ASN A 222 39.55 -14.80 -11.72
N LEU A 223 40.75 -15.39 -11.76
CA LEU A 223 41.65 -15.55 -10.61
C LEU A 223 42.57 -14.32 -10.43
N ALA A 224 42.69 -13.82 -9.20
CA ALA A 224 43.66 -12.80 -8.86
C ALA A 224 45.07 -13.42 -8.79
N GLY A 225 46.00 -12.90 -9.61
CA GLY A 225 47.41 -13.30 -9.64
C GLY A 225 48.28 -12.66 -8.55
N GLY A 226 47.66 -11.89 -7.64
CA GLY A 226 48.34 -11.20 -6.53
C GLY A 226 48.86 -9.81 -6.90
N ASN A 227 49.56 -9.18 -5.95
CA ASN A 227 50.11 -7.84 -6.11
C ASN A 227 51.62 -7.93 -6.42
N LEU A 228 52.04 -7.30 -7.50
CA LEU A 228 53.44 -7.10 -7.87
C LEU A 228 53.85 -5.69 -7.46
N LYS A 229 54.75 -5.57 -6.48
CA LYS A 229 55.31 -4.27 -6.08
C LYS A 229 56.56 -3.97 -6.88
N GLU A 230 56.58 -2.84 -7.57
CA GLU A 230 57.76 -2.29 -8.23
C GLU A 230 57.99 -0.86 -7.73
N GLY A 231 59.04 -0.69 -6.91
CA GLY A 231 59.34 0.59 -6.25
C GLY A 231 58.25 0.99 -5.25
N GLN A 232 57.61 2.15 -5.48
CA GLN A 232 56.46 2.63 -4.69
C GLN A 232 55.09 2.33 -5.34
N THR A 233 55.07 1.64 -6.49
CA THR A 233 53.83 1.31 -7.20
C THR A 233 53.50 -0.17 -7.02
N GLU A 234 52.25 -0.46 -6.69
CA GLU A 234 51.73 -1.81 -6.52
C GLU A 234 50.79 -2.13 -7.68
N TYR A 235 51.18 -3.08 -8.53
CA TYR A 235 50.41 -3.56 -9.66
C TYR A 235 49.61 -4.80 -9.25
N LEU A 236 48.28 -4.73 -9.29
CA LEU A 236 47.43 -5.91 -9.14
C LEU A 236 47.44 -6.69 -10.45
N VAL A 237 47.96 -7.91 -10.43
CA VAL A 237 47.92 -8.82 -11.57
C VAL A 237 46.68 -9.70 -11.43
N ARG A 238 45.85 -9.77 -12.47
CA ARG A 238 44.67 -10.65 -12.55
C ARG A 238 44.62 -11.34 -13.91
N THR A 239 44.14 -12.57 -13.96
CA THR A 239 43.79 -13.21 -15.23
C THR A 239 42.43 -12.68 -15.68
N LEU A 240 42.28 -12.44 -16.98
CA LEU A 240 41.01 -12.07 -17.61
C LEU A 240 40.55 -13.29 -18.40
N ASN A 241 39.99 -14.27 -17.69
CA ASN A 241 39.52 -15.52 -18.29
C ASN A 241 37.99 -15.50 -18.21
N GLU A 242 37.39 -14.93 -19.26
CA GLU A 242 35.95 -14.86 -19.49
C GLU A 242 35.68 -14.96 -20.99
N PHE A 243 34.62 -15.65 -21.39
CA PHE A 243 34.22 -15.72 -22.79
C PHE A 243 33.49 -14.45 -23.20
N ARG A 244 33.98 -13.77 -24.24
CA ARG A 244 33.35 -12.54 -24.75
C ARG A 244 32.39 -12.80 -25.90
N ASN A 245 32.59 -13.89 -26.62
CA ASN A 245 31.84 -14.24 -27.81
C ASN A 245 31.81 -15.77 -28.00
N GLU A 246 30.87 -16.25 -28.81
CA GLU A 246 30.74 -17.66 -29.14
C GLU A 246 32.00 -18.23 -29.82
N ASN A 247 32.70 -17.42 -30.62
CA ASN A 247 33.90 -17.87 -31.33
C ASN A 247 35.05 -18.26 -30.37
N GLU A 248 35.17 -17.60 -29.22
CA GLU A 248 36.13 -17.95 -28.18
C GLU A 248 35.79 -19.30 -27.55
N ILE A 249 34.49 -19.56 -27.35
CA ILE A 249 33.98 -20.84 -26.85
C ILE A 249 34.26 -21.93 -27.89
N GLU A 250 33.96 -21.70 -29.17
CA GLU A 250 34.22 -22.64 -30.27
C GLU A 250 35.70 -23.00 -30.45
N ASN A 251 36.60 -22.03 -30.23
CA ASN A 251 38.04 -22.24 -30.37
C ASN A 251 38.73 -22.69 -29.09
N LEU A 252 37.97 -22.92 -28.01
CA LEU A 252 38.49 -23.44 -26.76
C LEU A 252 39.18 -24.79 -26.99
N VAL A 253 40.42 -24.90 -26.51
CA VAL A 253 41.19 -26.15 -26.60
C VAL A 253 40.78 -27.08 -25.46
N ILE A 254 40.13 -28.18 -25.83
CA ILE A 254 39.58 -29.16 -24.89
C ILE A 254 40.61 -30.23 -24.54
N GLY A 255 41.41 -30.64 -25.53
CA GLY A 255 42.44 -31.65 -25.31
C GLY A 255 43.53 -31.58 -26.38
N ARG A 256 44.61 -32.31 -26.16
CA ARG A 256 45.72 -32.43 -27.11
C ARG A 256 46.00 -33.90 -27.36
N ARG A 257 46.02 -34.32 -28.63
CA ARG A 257 46.32 -35.70 -29.02
C ARG A 257 47.39 -35.72 -30.09
N GLN A 258 48.46 -36.49 -29.86
CA GLN A 258 49.62 -36.60 -30.78
C GLN A 258 50.22 -35.23 -31.19
N GLY A 259 50.14 -34.22 -30.30
CA GLY A 259 50.66 -32.88 -30.55
C GLY A 259 49.70 -31.93 -31.29
N VAL A 260 48.49 -32.36 -31.64
CA VAL A 260 47.45 -31.53 -32.26
C VAL A 260 46.42 -31.10 -31.21
N ASP A 261 46.10 -29.81 -31.19
CA ASP A 261 45.07 -29.23 -30.32
C ASP A 261 43.69 -29.54 -30.88
N ILE A 262 42.83 -30.15 -30.06
CA ILE A 262 41.43 -30.43 -30.37
C ILE A 262 40.60 -29.31 -29.76
N ARG A 263 39.83 -28.63 -30.61
CA ARG A 263 38.98 -27.50 -30.21
C ARG A 263 37.55 -27.94 -30.01
N LEU A 264 36.76 -27.14 -29.29
CA LEU A 264 35.35 -27.41 -29.06
C LEU A 264 34.56 -27.57 -30.38
N LYS A 265 34.86 -26.75 -31.39
CA LYS A 265 34.26 -26.87 -32.73
C LYS A 265 34.52 -28.20 -33.44
N ASP A 266 35.56 -28.94 -33.04
CA ASP A 266 35.90 -30.24 -33.63
C ASP A 266 35.03 -31.37 -33.05
N VAL A 267 34.37 -31.12 -31.91
CA VAL A 267 33.56 -32.10 -31.15
C VAL A 267 32.11 -31.67 -30.94
N GLY A 268 31.73 -30.46 -31.35
CA GLY A 268 30.37 -29.95 -31.15
C GLY A 268 30.13 -28.59 -31.81
N THR A 269 28.91 -28.10 -31.69
CA THR A 269 28.47 -26.80 -32.19
C THR A 269 28.07 -25.88 -31.03
N VAL A 270 28.51 -24.64 -31.08
CA VAL A 270 28.13 -23.60 -30.12
C VAL A 270 27.12 -22.70 -30.81
N THR A 271 25.95 -22.53 -30.19
CA THR A 271 24.90 -21.67 -30.74
C THR A 271 24.34 -20.76 -29.66
N ARG A 272 24.19 -19.48 -29.98
CA ARG A 272 23.35 -18.58 -29.19
C ARG A 272 21.88 -18.88 -29.43
N THR A 273 21.21 -19.31 -28.37
CA THR A 273 19.80 -19.68 -28.36
C THR A 273 19.11 -19.08 -27.14
N ASN A 274 17.92 -19.58 -26.84
CA ASN A 274 17.18 -19.22 -25.64
C ASN A 274 17.06 -20.40 -24.70
N LYS A 275 17.04 -20.08 -23.41
CA LYS A 275 16.73 -21.03 -22.34
C LYS A 275 15.30 -21.56 -22.52
N GLU A 276 15.07 -22.81 -22.14
CA GLU A 276 13.73 -23.39 -22.13
C GLU A 276 12.80 -22.57 -21.22
N ARG A 277 11.61 -22.25 -21.71
CA ARG A 277 10.68 -21.37 -21.03
C ARG A 277 9.90 -22.12 -19.97
N GLU A 278 10.05 -21.72 -18.71
CA GLU A 278 9.21 -22.20 -17.60
C GLU A 278 7.85 -21.48 -17.55
N VAL A 279 7.82 -20.20 -17.97
CA VAL A 279 6.64 -19.33 -17.89
C VAL A 279 6.43 -18.58 -19.19
N ILE A 280 5.17 -18.52 -19.66
CA ILE A 280 4.76 -17.70 -20.81
C ILE A 280 3.77 -16.64 -20.32
N THR A 281 4.13 -15.37 -20.48
CA THR A 281 3.29 -14.21 -20.16
C THR A 281 2.62 -13.68 -21.42
N ARG A 282 1.34 -13.31 -21.30
CA ARG A 282 0.58 -12.69 -22.40
C ARG A 282 -0.17 -11.46 -21.93
N VAL A 283 -0.02 -10.36 -22.66
CA VAL A 283 -0.75 -9.11 -22.44
C VAL A 283 -1.63 -8.87 -23.67
N ASN A 284 -2.93 -8.70 -23.45
CA ASN A 284 -3.94 -8.54 -24.51
C ASN A 284 -3.87 -9.64 -25.60
N GLY A 285 -3.57 -10.88 -25.19
CA GLY A 285 -3.49 -12.05 -26.07
C GLY A 285 -2.19 -12.20 -26.86
N LYS A 286 -1.24 -11.26 -26.75
CA LYS A 286 0.09 -11.35 -27.38
C LYS A 286 1.15 -11.76 -26.36
N GLU A 287 2.13 -12.57 -26.76
CA GLU A 287 3.27 -12.88 -25.89
C GLU A 287 4.06 -11.60 -25.60
N SER A 288 4.41 -11.43 -24.33
CA SER A 288 4.95 -10.18 -23.79
C SER A 288 5.89 -10.49 -22.64
N VAL A 289 6.53 -9.46 -22.09
CA VAL A 289 7.34 -9.56 -20.87
C VAL A 289 6.61 -8.88 -19.72
N GLU A 290 6.56 -9.53 -18.56
CA GLU A 290 6.00 -8.95 -17.34
C GLU A 290 7.15 -8.45 -16.45
N ILE A 291 6.97 -7.27 -15.84
CA ILE A 291 7.90 -6.68 -14.88
C ILE A 291 7.14 -6.53 -13.57
N GLU A 292 7.58 -7.26 -12.56
CA GLU A 292 7.04 -7.29 -11.20
C GLU A 292 7.91 -6.43 -10.29
N ILE A 293 7.32 -5.49 -9.56
CA ILE A 293 8.04 -4.58 -8.65
C ILE A 293 7.64 -4.88 -7.21
N TYR A 294 8.65 -5.05 -6.35
CA TYR A 294 8.51 -5.34 -4.93
C TYR A 294 8.93 -4.13 -4.09
N LYS A 295 8.19 -3.86 -3.03
CA LYS A 295 8.48 -2.76 -2.09
C LYS A 295 9.48 -3.20 -1.02
N GLU A 296 10.17 -2.24 -0.43
CA GLU A 296 10.86 -2.44 0.85
C GLU A 296 9.85 -2.59 2.00
N ALA A 297 10.28 -3.22 3.10
CA ALA A 297 9.40 -3.58 4.22
C ALA A 297 8.65 -2.35 4.78
N ASP A 298 9.37 -1.24 4.99
CA ASP A 298 8.84 -0.02 5.63
C ASP A 298 8.37 1.04 4.61
N ALA A 299 8.44 0.73 3.31
CA ALA A 299 8.11 1.71 2.28
C ALA A 299 6.59 1.86 2.08
N ASN A 300 6.14 3.10 1.93
CA ASN A 300 4.74 3.42 1.67
C ASN A 300 4.36 3.12 0.21
N ILE A 301 3.46 2.16 0.02
CA ILE A 301 3.04 1.64 -1.29
C ILE A 301 2.57 2.73 -2.24
N VAL A 302 1.80 3.71 -1.74
CA VAL A 302 1.24 4.78 -2.58
C VAL A 302 2.33 5.71 -3.09
N THR A 303 3.32 6.01 -2.25
CA THR A 303 4.46 6.87 -2.63
C THR A 303 5.39 6.18 -3.62
N VAL A 304 5.74 4.92 -3.36
CA VAL A 304 6.60 4.12 -4.26
C VAL A 304 5.90 3.91 -5.60
N ALA A 305 4.61 3.55 -5.58
CA ALA A 305 3.87 3.36 -6.81
C ALA A 305 3.74 4.64 -7.64
N ALA A 306 3.58 5.80 -6.98
CA ALA A 306 3.59 7.09 -7.67
C ALA A 306 4.96 7.38 -8.31
N ALA A 307 6.06 7.19 -7.57
CA ALA A 307 7.42 7.40 -8.08
C ALA A 307 7.74 6.51 -9.28
N VAL A 308 7.36 5.23 -9.22
CA VAL A 308 7.51 4.28 -10.33
C VAL A 308 6.67 4.70 -11.54
N LYS A 309 5.39 5.06 -11.34
CA LYS A 309 4.51 5.53 -12.41
C LYS A 309 5.04 6.80 -13.07
N ASP A 310 5.54 7.75 -12.28
CA ASP A 310 6.11 8.99 -12.79
C ASP A 310 7.40 8.73 -13.58
N ARG A 311 8.25 7.79 -13.16
CA ARG A 311 9.46 7.41 -13.90
C ARG A 311 9.11 6.74 -15.25
N ILE A 312 8.09 5.89 -15.27
CA ILE A 312 7.70 5.11 -16.46
C ILE A 312 6.87 5.94 -17.44
N PHE A 313 5.73 6.48 -16.98
CA PHE A 313 4.75 7.15 -17.82
C PHE A 313 4.92 8.69 -17.85
N GLY A 314 5.80 9.23 -17.02
CA GLY A 314 5.98 10.67 -16.85
C GLY A 314 4.95 11.27 -15.90
N THR A 315 5.30 12.40 -15.28
CA THR A 315 4.38 13.18 -14.45
C THR A 315 3.23 13.74 -15.28
N ALA A 316 2.13 14.14 -14.64
CA ALA A 316 0.98 14.74 -15.33
C ALA A 316 1.37 15.94 -16.21
N GLU A 317 2.36 16.74 -15.79
CA GLU A 317 2.90 17.86 -16.56
C GLU A 317 3.67 17.39 -17.81
N GLN A 318 4.49 16.34 -17.66
CA GLN A 318 5.24 15.73 -18.77
C GLN A 318 4.31 15.11 -19.81
N GLN A 319 3.28 14.40 -19.35
CA GLN A 319 2.26 13.82 -20.22
C GLN A 319 1.49 14.89 -20.98
N ALA A 320 1.08 15.97 -20.31
CA ALA A 320 0.41 17.10 -20.94
C ALA A 320 1.30 17.78 -21.99
N PHE A 321 2.60 17.93 -21.71
CA PHE A 321 3.57 18.48 -22.66
C PHE A 321 3.73 17.61 -23.91
N VAL A 322 3.88 16.29 -23.75
CA VAL A 322 3.99 15.35 -24.87
C VAL A 322 2.67 15.26 -25.67
N ALA A 323 1.53 15.30 -24.99
CA ALA A 323 0.23 15.35 -25.66
C ALA A 323 0.06 16.63 -26.50
N ASN A 324 0.51 17.77 -25.99
CA ASN A 324 0.51 19.03 -26.73
C ASN A 324 1.47 19.02 -27.92
N LEU A 325 2.63 18.37 -27.80
CA LEU A 325 3.55 18.15 -28.92
C LEU A 325 2.92 17.27 -30.01
N LYS A 326 2.28 16.16 -29.62
CA LYS A 326 1.58 15.28 -30.56
C LYS A 326 0.43 16.01 -31.26
N LYS A 327 -0.35 16.83 -30.54
CA LYS A 327 -1.41 17.66 -31.13
C LYS A 327 -0.85 18.68 -32.14
N ARG A 328 0.26 19.36 -31.82
CA ARG A 328 0.95 20.28 -32.74
C ARG A 328 1.52 19.59 -33.97
N ALA A 329 1.98 18.35 -33.84
CA ALA A 329 2.49 17.56 -34.96
C ALA A 329 1.36 16.97 -35.83
N ALA A 330 0.18 16.74 -35.25
CA ALA A 330 -0.99 16.18 -35.93
C ALA A 330 -1.89 17.24 -36.60
N GLU A 331 -1.69 18.53 -36.33
CA GLU A 331 -2.32 19.60 -37.12
C GLU A 331 -1.72 19.59 -38.53
N PRO A 332 -2.52 19.31 -39.58
CA PRO A 332 -2.02 19.42 -40.95
C PRO A 332 -1.65 20.88 -41.16
N ALA A 333 -0.42 21.12 -41.63
CA ALA A 333 0.05 22.44 -42.00
C ALA A 333 -1.02 23.12 -42.87
N ARG A 334 -1.83 23.98 -42.27
CA ARG A 334 -2.79 24.80 -43.02
C ARG A 334 -1.95 25.74 -43.85
N GLN A 335 -1.80 25.37 -45.12
CA GLN A 335 -1.52 26.31 -46.19
C GLN A 335 -2.53 27.45 -46.07
N ASN A 336 -2.05 28.59 -45.58
CA ASN A 336 -2.49 29.88 -46.07
C ASN A 336 -1.29 30.81 -45.99
N GLY A 337 -0.85 31.23 -47.17
CA GLY A 337 0.22 32.19 -47.34
C GLY A 337 -0.18 33.50 -46.67
N GLU A 338 0.65 33.93 -45.74
CA GLU A 338 1.05 35.31 -45.53
C GLU A 338 2.23 35.25 -44.55
N ALA A 339 3.42 34.95 -45.08
CA ALA A 339 4.64 35.26 -44.39
C ALA A 339 4.75 36.79 -44.33
N LYS A 340 4.20 37.40 -43.28
CA LYS A 340 4.59 38.77 -42.90
C LYS A 340 6.09 38.76 -42.64
N PRO A 341 6.89 39.64 -43.29
CA PRO A 341 8.32 39.66 -43.08
C PRO A 341 8.58 40.01 -41.61
N ALA A 342 9.28 39.12 -40.91
CA ALA A 342 9.87 39.45 -39.62
C ALA A 342 10.77 40.68 -39.82
N GLU A 343 10.46 41.76 -39.12
CA GLU A 343 11.34 42.91 -38.99
C GLU A 343 12.73 42.43 -38.56
N LYS A 344 13.71 42.56 -39.46
CA LYS A 344 15.12 42.60 -39.10
C LYS A 344 15.33 43.88 -38.29
N LYS A 345 15.19 43.80 -36.98
CA LYS A 345 15.88 44.71 -36.06
C LYS A 345 17.24 44.11 -35.75
N ASP A 346 18.24 44.76 -36.33
CA ASP A 346 19.64 44.86 -35.97
C ASP A 346 20.24 43.78 -35.08
N ALA A 347 21.12 43.02 -35.70
CA ALA A 347 22.08 42.16 -35.06
C ALA A 347 22.99 42.97 -34.12
N LYS A 348 22.81 42.78 -32.81
CA LYS A 348 23.85 42.78 -31.79
C LYS A 348 23.31 42.01 -30.58
N ASP A 349 23.60 40.71 -30.56
CA ASP A 349 23.79 39.86 -29.37
C ASP A 349 23.70 38.39 -29.82
N GLY A 350 24.86 37.86 -30.22
CA GLY A 350 25.03 36.46 -30.63
C GLY A 350 24.98 35.44 -29.49
N GLN A 351 24.75 35.89 -28.24
CA GLN A 351 24.70 35.02 -27.06
C GLN A 351 23.27 34.60 -26.66
N GLY A 352 22.27 35.48 -26.76
CA GLY A 352 20.91 35.19 -26.24
C GLY A 352 20.07 34.16 -27.03
N LYS A 353 20.37 33.92 -28.31
CA LYS A 353 19.67 32.88 -29.12
C LYS A 353 20.16 31.47 -28.81
N GLY A 354 21.44 31.32 -28.46
CA GLY A 354 22.02 30.04 -28.03
C GLY A 354 21.43 29.60 -26.70
N ASP A 355 21.30 30.54 -25.76
CA ASP A 355 20.77 30.28 -24.41
C ASP A 355 19.27 29.91 -24.43
N ALA A 356 18.46 30.57 -25.26
CA ALA A 356 17.04 30.24 -25.40
C ALA A 356 16.82 28.87 -26.07
N ALA A 357 17.62 28.52 -27.08
CA ALA A 357 17.56 27.20 -27.72
C ALA A 357 18.09 26.09 -26.80
N ALA A 358 19.15 26.36 -26.03
CA ALA A 358 19.67 25.45 -25.02
C ALA A 358 18.68 25.24 -23.86
N ALA A 359 18.01 26.30 -23.40
CA ALA A 359 16.97 26.22 -22.38
C ALA A 359 15.76 25.42 -22.89
N GLN A 360 15.34 25.62 -24.14
CA GLN A 360 14.28 24.81 -24.77
C GLN A 360 14.69 23.35 -24.93
N ALA A 361 15.94 23.06 -25.30
CA ALA A 361 16.46 21.70 -25.40
C ALA A 361 16.60 21.02 -24.03
N MET A 362 17.02 21.75 -22.99
CA MET A 362 17.04 21.25 -21.60
C MET A 362 15.62 20.99 -21.08
N LEU A 363 14.67 21.88 -21.37
CA LEU A 363 13.27 21.69 -21.00
C LEU A 363 12.68 20.48 -21.73
N MET A 364 12.94 20.33 -23.03
CA MET A 364 12.52 19.16 -23.80
C MET A 364 13.10 17.88 -23.20
N LYS A 365 14.41 17.84 -22.92
CA LYS A 365 15.07 16.69 -22.30
C LYS A 365 14.48 16.36 -20.91
N ARG A 366 14.18 17.36 -20.08
CA ARG A 366 13.53 17.14 -18.77
C ARG A 366 12.09 16.64 -18.91
N MET A 367 11.36 17.12 -19.91
CA MET A 367 9.95 16.78 -20.10
C MET A 367 9.72 15.45 -20.82
N THR A 368 10.74 14.90 -21.50
CA THR A 368 10.69 13.62 -22.22
C THR A 368 11.60 12.54 -21.60
N ASN A 369 12.06 12.72 -20.36
CA ASN A 369 12.98 11.78 -19.72
C ASN A 369 12.31 10.51 -19.16
N PHE A 370 11.01 10.29 -19.38
CA PHE A 370 10.31 9.11 -18.86
C PHE A 370 10.42 7.92 -19.81
N MET A 371 10.44 6.70 -19.25
CA MET A 371 10.83 5.50 -20.00
C MET A 371 9.92 5.24 -21.20
N ALA A 372 8.60 5.37 -21.04
CA ALA A 372 7.64 5.10 -22.10
C ALA A 372 7.83 5.96 -23.36
N TYR A 373 8.51 7.11 -23.26
CA TYR A 373 8.87 7.94 -24.41
C TYR A 373 10.18 7.52 -25.08
N GLN A 374 11.09 6.91 -24.33
CA GLN A 374 12.42 6.49 -24.80
C GLN A 374 12.39 5.12 -25.49
N LEU A 375 11.31 4.36 -25.30
CA LEU A 375 11.16 3.05 -25.91
C LEU A 375 11.16 3.09 -27.44
N PRO A 376 11.64 2.02 -28.09
CA PRO A 376 11.58 1.87 -29.54
C PRO A 376 10.14 2.00 -30.07
N PRO A 377 9.96 2.53 -31.31
CA PRO A 377 8.64 2.62 -31.94
C PRO A 377 7.96 1.24 -31.98
N ASN A 378 6.63 1.22 -31.82
CA ASN A 378 5.79 0.01 -31.71
C ASN A 378 6.00 -0.83 -30.44
N THR A 379 6.54 -0.21 -29.37
CA THR A 379 6.61 -0.81 -28.02
C THR A 379 5.70 -0.05 -27.07
N GLY A 380 4.92 -0.79 -26.30
CA GLY A 380 4.05 -0.24 -25.25
C GLY A 380 4.39 -0.85 -23.89
N ILE A 381 4.30 -0.02 -22.85
CA ILE A 381 4.22 -0.48 -21.47
C ILE A 381 2.79 -0.22 -21.00
N GLU A 382 2.17 -1.22 -20.39
CA GLU A 382 0.86 -1.11 -19.77
C GLU A 382 0.94 -1.53 -18.30
N LEU A 383 0.13 -0.88 -17.48
CA LEU A 383 0.00 -1.22 -16.07
C LEU A 383 -1.02 -2.35 -15.93
N LEU A 384 -0.56 -3.54 -15.55
CA LEU A 384 -1.41 -4.73 -15.42
C LEU A 384 -2.10 -4.78 -14.06
N SER A 385 -1.38 -4.37 -13.00
CA SER A 385 -1.90 -4.32 -11.64
C SER A 385 -1.24 -3.20 -10.85
N ASP A 386 -2.05 -2.52 -10.02
CA ASP A 386 -1.61 -1.43 -9.15
C ASP A 386 -2.38 -1.40 -7.84
N GLN A 387 -1.73 -1.88 -6.77
CA GLN A 387 -2.32 -1.88 -5.43
C GLN A 387 -2.56 -0.47 -4.87
N SER A 388 -1.79 0.55 -5.31
CA SER A 388 -1.94 1.92 -4.81
C SER A 388 -3.28 2.55 -5.15
N THR A 389 -3.89 2.15 -6.28
CA THR A 389 -5.20 2.66 -6.69
C THR A 389 -6.29 2.25 -5.71
N PHE A 390 -6.28 0.99 -5.29
CA PHE A 390 -7.23 0.47 -4.33
C PHE A 390 -7.05 1.11 -2.95
N ILE A 391 -5.81 1.19 -2.47
CA ILE A 391 -5.48 1.83 -1.19
C ILE A 391 -5.93 3.30 -1.20
N LYS A 392 -5.61 4.06 -2.26
CA LYS A 392 -6.01 5.46 -2.38
C LYS A 392 -7.53 5.61 -2.38
N SER A 393 -8.24 4.73 -3.10
CA SER A 393 -9.70 4.75 -3.17
C SER A 393 -10.33 4.46 -1.81
N ALA A 394 -9.80 3.49 -1.05
CA ALA A 394 -10.26 3.18 0.29
C ALA A 394 -10.03 4.35 1.27
N VAL A 395 -8.86 4.99 1.21
CA VAL A 395 -8.57 6.19 2.02
C VAL A 395 -9.48 7.35 1.65
N ASP A 396 -9.69 7.60 0.35
CA ASP A 396 -10.58 8.67 -0.13
C ASP A 396 -12.04 8.40 0.26
N GLU A 397 -12.48 7.15 0.25
CA GLU A 397 -13.82 6.73 0.70
C GLU A 397 -14.01 6.94 2.21
N VAL A 398 -13.03 6.56 3.03
CA VAL A 398 -13.07 6.77 4.48
C VAL A 398 -13.06 8.27 4.80
N LYS A 399 -12.21 9.05 4.13
CA LYS A 399 -12.18 10.50 4.24
C LYS A 399 -13.51 11.12 3.85
N GLY A 400 -14.11 10.69 2.74
CA GLY A 400 -15.41 11.16 2.27
C GLY A 400 -16.54 10.84 3.25
N THR A 401 -16.58 9.61 3.75
CA THR A 401 -17.57 9.15 4.74
C THR A 401 -17.41 9.88 6.07
N ALA A 402 -16.17 10.07 6.54
CA ALA A 402 -15.87 10.83 7.76
C ALA A 402 -16.32 12.29 7.65
N ILE A 403 -16.04 12.97 6.53
CA ILE A 403 -16.45 14.36 6.30
C ILE A 403 -17.98 14.45 6.20
N MET A 404 -18.62 13.58 5.42
CA MET A 404 -20.07 13.59 5.25
C MET A 404 -20.80 13.28 6.57
N GLY A 405 -20.35 12.25 7.30
CA GLY A 405 -20.88 11.89 8.62
C GLY A 405 -20.68 13.01 9.65
N GLY A 406 -19.49 13.63 9.67
CA GLY A 406 -19.19 14.77 10.55
C GLY A 406 -20.06 16.00 10.25
N ILE A 407 -20.23 16.37 8.97
CA ILE A 407 -21.10 17.46 8.56
C ILE A 407 -22.55 17.17 8.95
N LEU A 408 -23.03 15.95 8.69
CA LEU A 408 -24.40 15.54 9.03
C LEU A 408 -24.62 15.60 10.55
N ALA A 409 -23.67 15.14 11.35
CA ALA A 409 -23.70 15.25 12.80
C ALA A 409 -23.77 16.72 13.26
N ILE A 410 -22.96 17.60 12.68
CA ILE A 410 -22.98 19.05 12.96
C ILE A 410 -24.33 19.68 12.61
N VAL A 411 -24.92 19.31 11.46
CA VAL A 411 -26.23 19.83 11.02
C VAL A 411 -27.35 19.36 11.96
N VAL A 412 -27.38 18.07 12.29
CA VAL A 412 -28.36 17.52 13.24
C VAL A 412 -28.21 18.19 14.60
N LEU A 413 -26.98 18.34 15.09
CA LEU A 413 -26.69 19.00 16.36
C LEU A 413 -27.13 20.46 16.36
N TYR A 414 -26.91 21.20 15.27
CA TYR A 414 -27.36 22.58 15.13
C TYR A 414 -28.89 22.69 15.22
N ILE A 415 -29.62 21.77 14.58
CA ILE A 415 -31.08 21.73 14.63
C ILE A 415 -31.59 21.50 16.06
N PHE A 416 -30.94 20.60 16.82
CA PHE A 416 -31.32 20.27 18.19
C PHE A 416 -30.93 21.36 19.19
N LEU A 417 -29.67 21.82 19.18
CA LEU A 417 -29.16 22.76 20.17
C LEU A 417 -29.54 24.23 19.89
N ARG A 418 -29.90 24.57 18.64
CA ARG A 418 -30.26 25.93 18.18
C ARG A 418 -29.25 27.05 18.52
N ARG A 419 -28.07 26.71 19.04
CA ARG A 419 -27.01 27.64 19.45
C ARG A 419 -25.71 27.29 18.73
N VAL A 420 -25.23 28.25 17.93
CA VAL A 420 -24.04 28.12 17.07
C VAL A 420 -22.79 27.75 17.89
N TRP A 421 -22.60 28.37 19.05
CA TRP A 421 -21.41 28.12 19.89
C TRP A 421 -21.29 26.69 20.39
N ASN A 422 -22.39 26.10 20.86
CA ASN A 422 -22.38 24.73 21.35
C ASN A 422 -22.05 23.76 20.19
N THR A 423 -22.58 24.06 19.00
CA THR A 423 -22.28 23.29 17.79
C THR A 423 -20.80 23.38 17.40
N ILE A 424 -20.18 24.56 17.49
CA ILE A 424 -18.75 24.76 17.19
C ILE A 424 -17.86 23.98 18.16
N ILE A 425 -18.20 23.92 19.46
CA ILE A 425 -17.42 23.17 20.45
C ILE A 425 -17.34 21.69 20.06
N VAL A 426 -18.48 21.08 19.69
CA VAL A 426 -18.50 19.69 19.23
C VAL A 426 -17.80 19.52 17.88
N ALA A 427 -17.97 20.46 16.95
CA ALA A 427 -17.29 20.44 15.66
C ALA A 427 -15.75 20.46 15.79
N ILE A 428 -15.20 21.10 16.83
CA ILE A 428 -13.77 21.10 17.15
C ILE A 428 -13.36 19.81 17.88
N ALA A 429 -14.22 19.27 18.74
CA ALA A 429 -13.95 18.05 19.50
C ALA A 429 -13.79 16.81 18.61
N ILE A 430 -14.54 16.72 17.50
CA ILE A 430 -14.48 15.56 16.59
C ILE A 430 -13.08 15.41 15.96
N PRO A 431 -12.50 16.39 15.24
CA PRO A 431 -11.15 16.26 14.69
C PRO A 431 -10.07 16.00 15.74
N ILE A 432 -10.17 16.64 16.92
CA ILE A 432 -9.21 16.42 18.01
C ILE A 432 -9.24 14.96 18.47
N SER A 433 -10.43 14.38 18.60
CA SER A 433 -10.60 12.97 19.01
C SER A 433 -10.02 12.01 17.97
N VAL A 434 -10.26 12.28 16.69
CA VAL A 434 -9.72 11.47 15.58
C VAL A 434 -8.19 11.54 15.56
N ILE A 435 -7.61 12.74 15.61
CA ILE A 435 -6.14 12.91 15.61
C ILE A 435 -5.52 12.22 16.83
N ALA A 436 -6.13 12.37 18.01
CA ALA A 436 -5.66 11.72 19.23
C ALA A 436 -5.69 10.17 19.14
N THR A 437 -6.51 9.59 18.27
CA THR A 437 -6.60 8.13 18.07
C THR A 437 -5.35 7.55 17.41
N PHE A 438 -4.68 8.30 16.54
CA PHE A 438 -3.48 7.82 15.84
C PHE A 438 -2.29 7.60 16.77
N GLY A 439 -2.23 8.31 17.91
CA GLY A 439 -1.16 8.14 18.90
C GLY A 439 -1.11 6.72 19.49
N PRO A 440 -2.21 6.23 20.11
CA PRO A 440 -2.32 4.84 20.54
C PRO A 440 -2.16 3.83 19.42
N MET A 441 -2.69 4.08 18.22
CA MET A 441 -2.50 3.16 17.08
C MET A 441 -1.01 2.94 16.77
N PHE A 442 -0.23 4.01 16.75
CA PHE A 442 1.21 3.94 16.54
C PHE A 442 1.95 3.21 17.68
N MET A 443 1.55 3.39 18.94
CA MET A 443 2.18 2.69 20.08
C MET A 443 1.90 1.18 20.11
N PHE A 444 0.84 0.72 19.44
CA PHE A 444 0.45 -0.68 19.36
C PHE A 444 0.69 -1.29 17.97
N ASP A 445 1.50 -0.62 17.12
CA ASP A 445 1.85 -1.05 15.76
C ASP A 445 0.65 -1.36 14.85
N VAL A 446 -0.48 -0.69 15.07
CA VAL A 446 -1.70 -0.85 14.26
C VAL A 446 -1.57 -0.03 12.98
N THR A 447 -1.42 -0.69 11.84
CA THR A 447 -1.28 -0.05 10.53
C THR A 447 -2.55 0.67 10.08
N MET A 448 -2.42 1.66 9.19
CA MET A 448 -3.56 2.21 8.47
C MET A 448 -3.94 1.25 7.35
N ASN A 449 -5.01 0.49 7.58
CA ASN A 449 -5.56 -0.46 6.64
C ASN A 449 -7.07 -0.33 6.59
N ILE A 450 -7.72 -1.09 5.72
CA ILE A 450 -9.17 -0.97 5.51
C ILE A 450 -9.96 -1.33 6.78
N MET A 451 -9.45 -2.26 7.59
CA MET A 451 -10.09 -2.69 8.83
C MET A 451 -9.95 -1.62 9.91
N SER A 452 -8.75 -1.05 10.11
CA SER A 452 -8.54 0.05 11.07
C SER A 452 -9.25 1.34 10.64
N LEU A 453 -9.23 1.69 9.36
CA LEU A 453 -9.98 2.84 8.82
C LEU A 453 -11.50 2.64 8.93
N GLY A 454 -12.00 1.43 8.70
CA GLY A 454 -13.41 1.07 8.95
C GLY A 454 -13.77 1.20 10.43
N GLY A 455 -12.88 0.77 11.33
CA GLY A 455 -13.00 0.98 12.77
C GLY A 455 -13.03 2.46 13.15
N LEU A 456 -12.20 3.29 12.53
CA LEU A 456 -12.20 4.74 12.73
C LEU A 456 -13.49 5.39 12.19
N ALA A 457 -14.00 4.97 11.04
CA ALA A 457 -15.26 5.45 10.47
C ALA A 457 -16.46 5.13 11.37
N LEU A 458 -16.52 3.89 11.89
CA LEU A 458 -17.52 3.48 12.88
C LEU A 458 -17.34 4.25 14.20
N GLY A 459 -16.09 4.44 14.60
CA GLY A 459 -15.68 5.26 15.73
C GLY A 459 -16.25 6.67 15.65
N ILE A 460 -16.05 7.38 14.53
CA ILE A 460 -16.49 8.78 14.34
C ILE A 460 -17.97 8.98 14.67
N GLY A 461 -18.84 8.04 14.31
CA GLY A 461 -20.26 8.10 14.68
C GLY A 461 -20.46 8.12 16.20
N MET A 462 -19.72 7.28 16.93
CA MET A 462 -19.78 7.19 18.40
C MET A 462 -18.94 8.25 19.12
N LEU A 463 -17.91 8.83 18.46
CA LEU A 463 -17.03 9.84 19.06
C LEU A 463 -17.82 11.08 19.51
N VAL A 464 -18.88 11.41 18.78
CA VAL A 464 -19.67 12.62 19.03
C VAL A 464 -20.54 12.47 20.30
N ASP A 465 -20.99 11.26 20.63
CA ASP A 465 -21.98 11.00 21.67
C ASP A 465 -21.53 11.51 23.05
N ASN A 466 -20.30 11.20 23.46
CA ASN A 466 -19.75 11.62 24.75
C ASN A 466 -19.68 13.15 24.86
N SER A 467 -19.25 13.81 23.79
CA SER A 467 -19.13 15.26 23.73
C SER A 467 -20.50 15.93 23.79
N ILE A 468 -21.51 15.35 23.13
CA ILE A 468 -22.90 15.84 23.17
C ILE A 468 -23.47 15.73 24.57
N VAL A 469 -23.37 14.57 25.22
CA VAL A 469 -23.95 14.35 26.57
C VAL A 469 -23.34 15.29 27.60
N VAL A 470 -22.01 15.47 27.58
CA VAL A 470 -21.33 16.42 28.49
C VAL A 470 -21.77 17.84 28.20
N LEU A 471 -21.77 18.27 26.94
CA LEU A 471 -22.14 19.63 26.57
C LEU A 471 -23.61 19.96 26.89
N GLU A 472 -24.51 19.00 26.67
CA GLU A 472 -25.93 19.14 27.00
C GLU A 472 -26.14 19.28 28.52
N SER A 473 -25.43 18.50 29.33
CA SER A 473 -25.52 18.65 30.78
C SER A 473 -24.97 20.00 31.27
N ILE A 474 -23.93 20.53 30.63
CA ILE A 474 -23.41 21.88 30.92
C ILE A 474 -24.44 22.93 30.49
N HIS A 475 -25.06 22.74 29.32
CA HIS A 475 -26.06 23.67 28.80
C HIS A 475 -27.31 23.74 29.69
N ARG A 476 -27.84 22.59 30.12
CA ARG A 476 -28.97 22.51 31.04
C ARG A 476 -28.72 23.29 32.34
N LEU A 477 -27.55 23.12 32.96
CA LEU A 477 -27.18 23.87 34.17
C LEU A 477 -26.99 25.37 33.93
N ARG A 478 -26.60 25.77 32.71
CA ARG A 478 -26.56 27.19 32.33
C ARG A 478 -27.97 27.78 32.21
N GLU A 479 -28.93 27.01 31.70
CA GLU A 479 -30.34 27.45 31.62
C GLU A 479 -31.00 27.53 33.01
N GLU A 480 -30.56 26.69 33.95
CA GLU A 480 -30.93 26.75 35.38
C GLU A 480 -30.30 27.95 36.12
N GLY A 481 -29.49 28.78 35.45
CA GLY A 481 -28.96 30.04 36.00
C GLY A 481 -27.63 29.93 36.73
N HIS A 482 -26.91 28.82 36.63
CA HIS A 482 -25.57 28.70 37.22
C HIS A 482 -24.50 29.50 36.46
N ASP A 483 -23.50 30.01 37.19
CA ASP A 483 -22.31 30.64 36.62
C ASP A 483 -21.58 29.72 35.64
N ILE A 484 -20.94 30.28 34.60
CA ILE A 484 -20.35 29.53 33.47
C ILE A 484 -19.35 28.47 33.96
N VAL A 485 -18.46 28.84 34.88
CA VAL A 485 -17.43 27.93 35.40
C VAL A 485 -18.07 26.85 36.27
N THR A 486 -19.01 27.27 37.13
CA THR A 486 -19.73 26.35 38.02
C THR A 486 -20.57 25.35 37.26
N ALA A 487 -21.23 25.77 36.17
CA ALA A 487 -22.02 24.92 35.29
C ALA A 487 -21.14 23.90 34.56
N CYS A 488 -19.94 24.29 34.11
CA CYS A 488 -19.00 23.38 33.45
C CYS A 488 -18.51 22.28 34.40
N VAL A 489 -18.07 22.64 35.61
CA VAL A 489 -17.58 21.67 36.61
C VAL A 489 -18.70 20.75 37.07
N ARG A 490 -19.84 21.33 37.45
CA ARG A 490 -20.97 20.56 37.97
C ARG A 490 -21.61 19.69 36.90
N GLY A 491 -21.78 20.22 35.68
CA GLY A 491 -22.35 19.48 34.55
C GLY A 491 -21.53 18.26 34.20
N THR A 492 -20.22 18.44 34.04
CA THR A 492 -19.29 17.34 33.77
C THR A 492 -19.28 16.32 34.92
N SER A 493 -19.33 16.76 36.18
CA SER A 493 -19.34 15.83 37.33
C SER A 493 -20.60 14.96 37.44
N ILE A 494 -21.75 15.45 36.98
CA ILE A 494 -23.02 14.72 37.03
C ILE A 494 -23.03 13.60 36.00
N VAL A 495 -22.61 13.89 34.76
CA VAL A 495 -22.66 12.91 33.66
C VAL A 495 -21.37 12.14 33.47
N GLY A 496 -20.24 12.59 34.02
CA GLY A 496 -18.93 11.99 33.78
C GLY A 496 -18.88 10.49 34.11
N GLY A 497 -19.49 10.07 35.23
CA GLY A 497 -19.60 8.65 35.56
C GLY A 497 -20.49 7.86 34.59
N ALA A 498 -21.57 8.46 34.10
CA ALA A 498 -22.48 7.82 33.13
C ALA A 498 -21.83 7.67 31.75
N VAL A 499 -21.10 8.70 31.30
CA VAL A 499 -20.38 8.70 30.01
C VAL A 499 -19.20 7.71 30.05
N LEU A 500 -18.47 7.65 31.16
CA LEU A 500 -17.41 6.65 31.38
C LEU A 500 -17.98 5.23 31.39
N ALA A 501 -19.10 5.00 32.09
CA ALA A 501 -19.75 3.70 32.10
C ALA A 501 -20.23 3.29 30.69
N SER A 502 -20.89 4.21 29.98
CA SER A 502 -21.38 3.97 28.61
C SER A 502 -20.26 3.63 27.64
N THR A 503 -19.17 4.40 27.64
CA THR A 503 -18.00 4.10 26.80
C THR A 503 -17.37 2.77 27.15
N LEU A 504 -17.25 2.44 28.43
CA LEU A 504 -16.69 1.17 28.87
C LEU A 504 -17.56 -0.02 28.43
N THR A 505 -18.90 0.15 28.36
CA THR A 505 -19.77 -0.91 27.81
C THR A 505 -19.49 -1.17 26.33
N THR A 506 -19.28 -0.13 25.53
CA THR A 506 -18.92 -0.29 24.11
C THR A 506 -17.52 -0.89 23.97
N VAL A 507 -16.56 -0.44 24.77
CA VAL A 507 -15.22 -1.04 24.82
C VAL A 507 -15.31 -2.52 25.20
N ALA A 508 -16.17 -2.92 26.13
CA ALA A 508 -16.37 -4.32 26.51
C ALA A 508 -16.95 -5.20 25.39
N VAL A 509 -17.58 -4.61 24.37
CA VAL A 509 -18.05 -5.34 23.17
C VAL A 509 -16.90 -5.57 22.18
N PHE A 510 -16.05 -4.57 21.95
CA PHE A 510 -15.00 -4.65 20.93
C PHE A 510 -13.67 -5.19 21.46
N PHE A 511 -13.27 -4.83 22.68
CA PHE A 511 -11.98 -5.23 23.26
C PHE A 511 -11.76 -6.75 23.31
N PRO A 512 -12.77 -7.61 23.60
CA PRO A 512 -12.59 -9.06 23.57
C PRO A 512 -12.15 -9.63 22.21
N ILE A 513 -12.40 -8.92 21.10
CA ILE A 513 -12.03 -9.36 19.75
C ILE A 513 -10.52 -9.50 19.61
N VAL A 514 -9.74 -8.70 20.36
CA VAL A 514 -8.27 -8.76 20.37
C VAL A 514 -7.75 -10.10 20.88
N PHE A 515 -8.55 -10.82 21.68
CA PHE A 515 -8.19 -12.15 22.20
C PHE A 515 -8.75 -13.29 21.35
N VAL A 516 -9.46 -12.99 20.26
CA VAL A 516 -9.94 -14.01 19.33
C VAL A 516 -8.73 -14.58 18.59
N LYS A 517 -8.60 -15.90 18.65
CA LYS A 517 -7.52 -16.62 17.95
C LYS A 517 -7.90 -16.88 16.50
N GLY A 518 -6.89 -17.02 15.66
CA GLY A 518 -7.08 -17.35 14.24
C GLY A 518 -7.22 -16.14 13.33
N ILE A 519 -7.55 -16.43 12.07
CA ILE A 519 -7.65 -15.43 11.00
C ILE A 519 -8.62 -14.30 11.33
N ALA A 520 -9.72 -14.61 12.02
CA ALA A 520 -10.70 -13.59 12.43
C ALA A 520 -10.09 -12.58 13.42
N GLY A 521 -9.24 -13.05 14.35
CA GLY A 521 -8.55 -12.18 15.29
C GLY A 521 -7.53 -11.26 14.61
N GLN A 522 -6.73 -11.82 13.69
CA GLN A 522 -5.74 -11.03 12.93
C GLN A 522 -6.41 -9.99 12.01
N ILE A 523 -7.56 -10.33 11.41
CA ILE A 523 -8.29 -9.41 10.53
C ILE A 523 -9.06 -8.35 11.31
N PHE A 524 -9.82 -8.74 12.33
CA PHE A 524 -10.71 -7.83 13.06
C PHE A 524 -10.06 -7.18 14.29
N GLY A 525 -8.87 -7.63 14.70
CA GLY A 525 -8.13 -7.09 15.84
C GLY A 525 -7.79 -5.62 15.66
N ASP A 526 -7.25 -5.23 14.51
CA ASP A 526 -6.93 -3.84 14.17
C ASP A 526 -8.17 -2.94 14.16
N MET A 527 -9.29 -3.44 13.62
CA MET A 527 -10.58 -2.73 13.65
C MET A 527 -11.04 -2.51 15.10
N ALA A 528 -11.00 -3.55 15.91
CA ALA A 528 -11.44 -3.50 17.31
C ALA A 528 -10.56 -2.55 18.15
N LEU A 529 -9.24 -2.64 18.03
CA LEU A 529 -8.30 -1.74 18.69
C LEU A 529 -8.53 -0.29 18.27
N THR A 530 -8.72 -0.04 16.98
CA THR A 530 -8.98 1.32 16.48
C THR A 530 -10.28 1.89 17.05
N VAL A 531 -11.35 1.09 17.11
CA VAL A 531 -12.61 1.51 17.76
C VAL A 531 -12.37 1.82 19.24
N VAL A 532 -11.69 0.94 19.98
CA VAL A 532 -11.40 1.14 21.41
C VAL A 532 -10.58 2.40 21.65
N PHE A 533 -9.50 2.62 20.89
CA PHE A 533 -8.67 3.81 21.00
C PHE A 533 -9.45 5.08 20.65
N SER A 534 -10.30 5.02 19.63
CA SER A 534 -11.15 6.15 19.26
C SER A 534 -12.12 6.52 20.39
N LEU A 535 -12.79 5.53 20.99
CA LEU A 535 -13.74 5.75 22.09
C LEU A 535 -13.05 6.32 23.34
N LEU A 536 -11.87 5.81 23.69
CA LEU A 536 -11.07 6.32 24.80
C LEU A 536 -10.59 7.76 24.53
N ALA A 537 -10.16 8.06 23.30
CA ALA A 537 -9.80 9.40 22.88
C ALA A 537 -11.00 10.36 22.96
N SER A 538 -12.17 9.97 22.47
CA SER A 538 -13.40 10.78 22.60
C SER A 538 -13.80 10.98 24.06
N LEU A 539 -13.70 9.96 24.92
CA LEU A 539 -13.98 10.11 26.35
C LEU A 539 -13.07 11.15 26.99
N ALA A 540 -11.77 11.10 26.70
CA ALA A 540 -10.82 12.09 27.19
C ALA A 540 -11.15 13.50 26.66
N VAL A 541 -11.42 13.63 25.37
CA VAL A 541 -11.79 14.92 24.77
C VAL A 541 -13.09 15.47 25.37
N ALA A 542 -14.10 14.62 25.60
CA ALA A 542 -15.37 15.00 26.19
C ALA A 542 -15.25 15.46 27.65
N LEU A 543 -14.37 14.85 28.45
CA LEU A 543 -14.20 15.20 29.87
C LEU A 543 -13.22 16.35 30.11
N PHE A 544 -12.24 16.55 29.23
CA PHE A 544 -11.21 17.58 29.41
C PHE A 544 -11.38 18.78 28.48
N VAL A 545 -11.63 18.57 27.19
CA VAL A 545 -11.62 19.62 26.16
C VAL A 545 -12.95 20.34 26.09
N VAL A 546 -14.07 19.60 26.08
CA VAL A 546 -15.42 20.18 25.97
C VAL A 546 -15.73 21.13 27.13
N PRO A 547 -15.49 20.79 28.42
CA PRO A 547 -15.77 21.71 29.52
C PRO A 547 -14.84 22.92 29.52
N MET A 548 -13.57 22.74 29.11
CA MET A 548 -12.61 23.83 28.98
C MET A 548 -13.06 24.83 27.91
N LEU A 549 -13.45 24.36 26.72
CA LEU A 549 -13.98 25.22 25.66
C LEU A 549 -15.30 25.90 26.05
N ALA A 550 -16.21 25.17 26.68
CA ALA A 550 -17.49 25.71 27.15
C ALA A 550 -17.32 26.80 28.22
N SER A 551 -16.28 26.68 29.06
CA SER A 551 -15.99 27.66 30.11
C SER A 551 -15.50 29.02 29.58
N ARG A 552 -14.97 29.05 28.34
CA ARG A 552 -14.40 30.25 27.72
C ARG A 552 -15.41 31.02 26.87
N GLY A 553 -16.70 30.76 27.06
CA GLY A 553 -17.78 31.48 26.39
C GLY A 553 -17.57 33.00 26.46
N ILE A 554 -17.40 33.59 25.27
CA ILE A 554 -17.29 35.03 25.05
C ILE A 554 -18.51 35.73 25.68
N LYS A 555 -18.27 36.83 26.42
CA LYS A 555 -19.33 37.67 27.00
C LYS A 555 -20.36 38.02 25.93
N ASP A 556 -21.65 37.87 26.24
CA ASP A 556 -22.77 38.15 25.31
C ASP A 556 -22.71 39.56 24.68
N GLU A 557 -21.98 40.51 25.28
CA GLU A 557 -21.65 41.83 24.72
C GLU A 557 -20.94 41.80 23.35
N TYR A 558 -20.01 40.87 23.12
CA TYR A 558 -19.31 40.75 21.82
C TYR A 558 -20.16 40.06 20.76
N LEU A 559 -21.11 39.22 21.18
CA LEU A 559 -22.08 38.58 20.28
C LEU A 559 -23.19 39.55 19.87
N ALA A 560 -23.54 40.51 20.72
CA ALA A 560 -24.40 41.63 20.37
C ALA A 560 -23.76 42.55 19.33
N ASP A 561 -22.43 42.73 19.33
CA ASP A 561 -21.71 43.53 18.33
C ASP A 561 -21.59 42.81 16.96
N ILE A 562 -21.38 41.49 16.96
CA ILE A 562 -21.41 40.68 15.74
C ILE A 562 -22.84 40.56 15.19
N ARG A 563 -23.86 40.36 16.04
CA ARG A 563 -25.27 40.45 15.61
C ARG A 563 -25.64 41.84 15.14
N GLY A 564 -25.16 42.90 15.80
CA GLY A 564 -25.41 44.29 15.41
C GLY A 564 -24.84 44.61 14.04
N ARG A 565 -23.65 44.08 13.72
CA ARG A 565 -23.04 44.21 12.39
C ARG A 565 -23.70 43.36 11.29
N PHE A 566 -24.32 42.23 11.65
CA PHE A 566 -25.06 41.38 10.70
C PHE A 566 -26.57 41.68 10.63
N SER A 567 -27.13 42.45 11.57
CA SER A 567 -28.57 42.71 11.65
C SER A 567 -29.04 43.84 10.73
N ASP A 568 -28.14 44.69 10.22
CA ASP A 568 -28.57 45.85 9.43
C ASP A 568 -28.54 45.66 7.91
N GLN A 569 -27.90 44.61 7.36
CA GLN A 569 -28.03 44.31 5.94
C GLN A 569 -27.98 42.80 5.65
N HIS A 570 -29.09 42.29 5.11
CA HIS A 570 -29.34 40.92 4.66
C HIS A 570 -29.83 39.92 5.72
N ILE A 571 -31.06 40.15 6.18
CA ILE A 571 -31.99 39.03 6.42
C ILE A 571 -32.15 38.31 5.07
N LEU A 572 -31.38 37.24 4.88
CA LEU A 572 -31.76 36.17 3.96
C LEU A 572 -33.08 35.60 4.50
N ARG A 573 -34.19 36.16 4.02
CA ARG A 573 -35.46 35.46 3.96
C ARG A 573 -35.18 34.16 3.22
N LEU A 574 -35.03 33.07 3.97
CA LEU A 574 -35.03 31.73 3.41
C LEU A 574 -36.45 31.46 2.88
N SER A 575 -36.69 31.93 1.66
CA SER A 575 -37.85 31.71 0.79
C SER A 575 -38.03 30.25 0.39
N ILE A 576 -37.29 29.30 0.96
CA ILE A 576 -37.32 27.91 0.51
C ILE A 576 -38.65 27.22 0.90
N ILE A 577 -39.33 27.67 1.96
CA ILE A 577 -40.61 27.08 2.38
C ILE A 577 -41.80 27.64 1.58
N ASP A 578 -41.72 28.89 1.13
CA ASP A 578 -42.77 29.52 0.30
C ASP A 578 -42.59 29.19 -1.20
N ASP A 579 -41.34 29.03 -1.67
CA ASP A 579 -41.05 28.55 -3.02
C ASP A 579 -41.44 27.08 -3.22
N PHE A 580 -41.36 26.23 -2.18
CA PHE A 580 -41.80 24.83 -2.29
C PHE A 580 -43.33 24.68 -2.31
N LYS A 581 -44.05 25.56 -1.60
CA LYS A 581 -45.52 25.63 -1.66
C LYS A 581 -46.00 26.22 -3.00
N ASN A 582 -45.32 27.24 -3.53
CA ASN A 582 -45.63 27.80 -4.85
C ASN A 582 -45.23 26.87 -6.01
N PHE A 583 -44.21 26.02 -5.84
CA PHE A 583 -43.85 24.98 -6.81
C PHE A 583 -44.86 23.82 -6.84
N LYS A 584 -45.46 23.48 -5.70
CA LYS A 584 -46.55 22.48 -5.63
C LYS A 584 -47.86 23.01 -6.24
N ALA A 585 -48.20 24.28 -6.00
CA ALA A 585 -49.39 24.92 -6.59
C ALA A 585 -49.31 25.05 -8.12
N ARG A 586 -48.12 25.32 -8.69
CA ARG A 586 -47.93 25.37 -10.16
C ARG A 586 -47.98 24.01 -10.85
N ARG A 587 -47.76 22.91 -10.11
CA ARG A 587 -47.77 21.55 -10.66
C ARG A 587 -49.17 20.93 -10.70
N GLU A 588 -50.11 21.45 -9.90
CA GLU A 588 -51.52 21.02 -9.89
C GLU A 588 -52.35 21.68 -11.01
N GLU A 589 -51.92 22.82 -11.58
CA GLU A 589 -52.59 23.45 -12.74
C GLU A 589 -52.13 22.90 -14.12
N GLN A 590 -51.00 22.19 -14.20
CA GLN A 590 -50.40 21.77 -15.48
C GLN A 590 -50.70 20.33 -15.92
N HIS A 591 -51.49 19.56 -15.16
CA HIS A 591 -51.90 18.19 -15.51
C HIS A 591 -53.43 18.00 -15.62
N ALA A 592 -54.15 19.05 -16.04
CA ALA A 592 -55.48 18.91 -16.60
C ALA A 592 -55.41 18.92 -18.13
N SER A 593 -54.84 17.88 -18.75
CA SER A 593 -55.29 17.37 -20.05
C SER A 593 -54.44 16.19 -20.55
N VAL A 594 -55.17 15.18 -21.02
CA VAL A 594 -54.80 14.07 -21.91
C VAL A 594 -54.33 12.75 -21.25
N PRO A 595 -54.88 11.60 -21.69
CA PRO A 595 -55.18 10.47 -20.81
C PRO A 595 -54.35 9.20 -21.06
N GLY A 596 -54.31 8.34 -20.03
CA GLY A 596 -54.42 6.87 -20.11
C GLY A 596 -53.32 6.07 -20.83
N PHE A 597 -52.54 5.28 -20.08
CA PHE A 597 -52.68 3.81 -20.05
C PHE A 597 -51.65 3.15 -19.09
N VAL A 598 -52.18 2.29 -18.21
CA VAL A 598 -51.57 1.16 -17.46
C VAL A 598 -50.46 1.43 -16.43
N ALA A 599 -50.87 1.56 -15.17
CA ALA A 599 -50.13 1.03 -14.02
C ALA A 599 -51.14 0.56 -12.96
N GLY A 600 -51.68 -0.65 -13.17
CA GLY A 600 -52.45 -1.38 -12.17
C GLY A 600 -51.56 -2.42 -11.50
N ALA A 601 -51.71 -2.54 -10.18
CA ALA A 601 -51.17 -3.58 -9.31
C ALA A 601 -49.66 -3.53 -9.03
N SER A 602 -49.30 -3.02 -7.85
CA SER A 602 -48.54 -3.75 -6.81
C SER A 602 -48.00 -2.78 -5.76
N CYS A 603 -48.86 -2.29 -4.86
CA CYS A 603 -48.40 -1.68 -3.61
C CYS A 603 -49.52 -1.67 -2.58
N ASP A 604 -50.08 -2.85 -2.27
CA ASP A 604 -51.06 -2.99 -1.19
C ASP A 604 -50.98 -4.38 -0.51
N LEU A 605 -49.75 -4.83 -0.21
CA LEU A 605 -49.52 -6.10 0.50
C LEU A 605 -48.40 -6.08 1.55
N ALA A 606 -47.75 -4.95 1.82
CA ALA A 606 -46.63 -4.88 2.77
C ALA A 606 -46.98 -4.25 4.13
N ALA A 607 -48.26 -4.09 4.46
CA ALA A 607 -48.72 -3.53 5.74
C ALA A 607 -49.43 -4.54 6.67
N ARG A 608 -49.39 -5.85 6.35
CA ARG A 608 -49.99 -6.91 7.18
C ARG A 608 -49.13 -8.18 7.22
N SER A 609 -47.91 -8.13 7.80
CA SER A 609 -47.23 -9.36 8.26
C SER A 609 -46.09 -9.18 9.28
N LEU A 610 -46.10 -8.14 10.12
CA LEU A 610 -45.12 -8.01 11.23
C LEU A 610 -45.78 -8.11 12.62
N SER A 611 -46.72 -9.04 12.73
CA SER A 611 -47.22 -9.56 14.01
C SER A 611 -47.06 -11.07 14.02
N THR A 612 -45.82 -11.53 14.17
CA THR A 612 -45.34 -12.83 14.67
C THR A 612 -43.91 -12.98 14.20
N TRP A 613 -42.95 -12.73 15.09
CA TRP A 613 -41.74 -13.51 15.38
C TRP A 613 -40.91 -12.72 16.40
#